data_AF-A0A4R1KZZ1-F1
#
_entry.id   AF-A0A4R1KZZ1-F1
#
_cell.length_a   1.000
_cell.length_b   1.000
_cell.length_c   1.000
_cell.angle_alpha   90.00
_cell.angle_beta   90.00
_cell.angle_gamma   90.00
#
_symmetry.space_group_name_H-M   'P 1'
#
loop_
_entity.id
_entity.type
_entity.pdbx_description
1 polymer ?
#
loop_
_entity_poly.entity_id
_entity_poly.type
_entity_poly.pdbx_seq_one_letter_code
_entity_poly.pdbx_strand_id
1 'polypeptide(L)'
;MKYAFIDYENINSLDYLNLTQYEKIFLFIGANQTSIRLAEKYTVPLNIVVITVDKIADNNLDFHIAYYLGKCDHSVDKMIQFDIISNDKGYLGICDYIHKLTTRHCQLIRPQDESKAQNTLESTNNQNKLESKENVKLSQSISDKIMERAFKLVIHFLTQSEERHLPKKKQTLYNYISSRINFVEITQDLKQHITNNIIELLEKEKWITIKNSQVVYLKK
;
A
#
# COMPACT_ATOMS: atom_id res chain seq x y z
N MET A 1 -11.18 -0.30 2.77
CA MET A 1 -11.76 1.05 2.58
C MET A 1 -10.62 2.04 2.47
N LYS A 2 -10.65 2.93 1.48
CA LYS A 2 -9.52 3.83 1.17
C LYS A 2 -10.00 5.27 1.03
N TYR A 3 -9.24 6.20 1.60
CA TYR A 3 -9.40 7.64 1.38
C TYR A 3 -8.24 8.17 0.55
N ALA A 4 -8.54 9.00 -0.44
CA ALA A 4 -7.55 9.69 -1.25
C ALA A 4 -7.36 11.13 -0.79
N PHE A 5 -6.11 11.57 -0.72
CA PHE A 5 -5.71 12.96 -0.52
C PHE A 5 -4.95 13.40 -1.75
N ILE A 6 -5.62 14.10 -2.66
CA ILE A 6 -5.12 14.39 -4.00
C ILE A 6 -4.57 15.81 -4.03
N ASP A 7 -3.28 15.90 -4.32
CA ASP A 7 -2.57 17.14 -4.58
C ASP A 7 -2.72 17.52 -6.07
N TYR A 8 -3.82 18.22 -6.39
CA TYR A 8 -4.14 18.56 -7.77
C TYR A 8 -3.19 19.60 -8.36
N GLU A 9 -2.57 20.44 -7.54
CA GLU A 9 -1.56 21.41 -7.97
C GLU A 9 -0.33 20.70 -8.52
N ASN A 10 0.06 19.59 -7.89
CA ASN A 10 1.22 18.83 -8.29
C ASN A 10 0.95 17.90 -9.48
N ILE A 11 -0.15 17.15 -9.47
CA ILE A 11 -0.42 16.17 -10.54
C ILE A 11 -1.09 16.77 -11.77
N ASN A 12 -1.75 17.93 -11.65
CA ASN A 12 -2.39 18.69 -12.73
C ASN A 12 -3.45 17.96 -13.58
N SER A 13 -3.71 16.68 -13.32
CA SER A 13 -4.77 15.90 -13.95
C SER A 13 -5.26 14.80 -13.03
N LEU A 14 -6.53 14.43 -13.18
CA LEU A 14 -7.11 13.22 -12.56
C LEU A 14 -7.05 12.02 -13.50
N ASP A 15 -6.48 12.18 -14.70
CA ASP A 15 -6.33 11.11 -15.67
C ASP A 15 -5.52 9.95 -15.06
N TYR A 16 -5.86 8.73 -15.48
CA TYR A 16 -5.23 7.49 -15.03
C TYR A 16 -5.45 7.15 -13.54
N LEU A 17 -6.28 7.93 -12.82
CA LEU A 17 -6.70 7.60 -11.47
C LEU A 17 -8.03 6.84 -11.49
N ASN A 18 -8.02 5.63 -10.94
CA ASN A 18 -9.27 4.93 -10.62
C ASN A 18 -9.89 5.55 -9.36
N LEU A 19 -10.68 6.61 -9.52
CA LEU A 19 -11.32 7.31 -8.41
C LEU A 19 -12.40 6.46 -7.71
N THR A 20 -12.99 5.49 -8.40
CA THR A 20 -14.07 4.65 -7.85
C THR A 20 -13.61 3.69 -6.75
N GLN A 21 -12.29 3.45 -6.62
CA GLN A 21 -11.73 2.63 -5.55
C GLN A 21 -11.77 3.32 -4.17
N TYR A 22 -11.98 4.64 -4.16
CA TYR A 22 -11.97 5.45 -2.96
C TYR A 22 -13.38 5.69 -2.43
N GLU A 23 -13.55 5.46 -1.15
CA GLU A 23 -14.80 5.76 -0.46
C GLU A 23 -14.98 7.26 -0.21
N LYS A 24 -13.86 7.98 -0.05
CA LYS A 24 -13.81 9.43 0.12
C LYS A 24 -12.56 9.99 -0.53
N ILE A 25 -12.73 11.09 -1.26
CA ILE A 25 -11.65 11.78 -1.95
C ILE A 25 -11.61 13.22 -1.43
N PHE A 26 -10.46 13.62 -0.92
CA PHE A 26 -10.14 15.01 -0.58
C PHE A 26 -9.28 15.56 -1.73
N LEU A 27 -9.86 16.45 -2.53
CA LEU A 27 -9.21 17.03 -3.69
C LEU A 27 -8.73 18.45 -3.36
N PHE A 28 -7.43 18.61 -3.21
CA PHE A 28 -6.80 19.88 -2.83
C PHE A 28 -6.38 20.66 -4.06
N ILE A 29 -6.78 21.93 -4.12
CA ILE A 29 -6.61 22.81 -5.27
C ILE A 29 -5.86 24.07 -4.84
N GLY A 30 -4.80 24.38 -5.57
CA GLY A 30 -4.00 25.58 -5.34
C GLY A 30 -4.74 26.87 -5.72
N ALA A 31 -4.32 28.00 -5.15
CA ALA A 31 -4.98 29.30 -5.34
C ALA A 31 -5.08 29.76 -6.81
N ASN A 32 -4.16 29.29 -7.65
CA ASN A 32 -4.08 29.66 -9.07
C ASN A 32 -4.90 28.74 -9.99
N GLN A 33 -5.45 27.65 -9.48
CA GLN A 33 -6.21 26.68 -10.28
C GLN A 33 -7.71 27.07 -10.30
N THR A 34 -8.21 27.38 -11.49
CA THR A 34 -9.57 27.92 -11.68
C THR A 34 -10.61 26.86 -12.01
N SER A 35 -10.19 25.65 -12.39
CA SER A 35 -11.10 24.58 -12.80
C SER A 35 -10.51 23.20 -12.51
N ILE A 36 -11.40 22.23 -12.31
CA ILE A 36 -11.08 20.81 -12.16
C ILE A 36 -11.64 20.08 -13.37
N ARG A 37 -10.84 19.21 -13.98
CA ARG A 37 -11.31 18.29 -15.01
C ARG A 37 -11.37 16.87 -14.47
N LEU A 38 -12.55 16.26 -14.53
CA LEU A 38 -12.70 14.82 -14.31
C LEU A 38 -12.21 14.06 -15.55
N ALA A 39 -11.49 12.95 -15.32
CA ALA A 39 -10.86 12.16 -16.36
C ALA A 39 -11.86 11.43 -17.26
N GLU A 40 -12.94 10.93 -16.65
CA GLU A 40 -13.90 10.07 -17.32
C GLU A 40 -15.33 10.31 -16.83
N LYS A 41 -16.28 9.68 -17.52
CA LYS A 41 -17.68 9.68 -17.09
C LYS A 41 -17.88 8.55 -16.09
N TYR A 42 -18.15 8.91 -14.84
CA TYR A 42 -18.43 7.95 -13.79
C TYR A 42 -19.88 7.46 -13.85
N THR A 43 -20.07 6.14 -13.77
CA THR A 43 -21.38 5.47 -13.72
C THR A 43 -21.88 5.22 -12.30
N VAL A 44 -21.00 5.42 -11.31
CA VAL A 44 -21.29 5.35 -9.88
C VAL A 44 -21.03 6.69 -9.22
N PRO A 45 -21.73 7.03 -8.11
CA PRO A 45 -21.46 8.26 -7.37
C PRO A 45 -20.03 8.27 -6.79
N LEU A 46 -19.37 9.42 -6.87
CA LEU A 46 -18.10 9.68 -6.19
C LEU A 46 -18.33 10.62 -5.00
N ASN A 47 -17.69 10.32 -3.87
CA ASN A 47 -17.69 11.19 -2.69
C ASN A 47 -16.43 12.07 -2.68
N ILE A 48 -16.54 13.21 -3.35
CA ILE A 48 -15.42 14.17 -3.50
C ILE A 48 -15.69 15.40 -2.64
N VAL A 49 -14.73 15.72 -1.76
CA VAL A 49 -14.65 16.98 -1.04
C VAL A 49 -13.56 17.81 -1.68
N VAL A 50 -13.95 18.92 -2.30
CA VAL A 50 -13.02 19.88 -2.90
C VAL A 50 -12.57 20.88 -1.83
N ILE A 51 -11.26 21.07 -1.72
CA ILE A 51 -10.61 21.97 -0.76
C ILE A 51 -9.74 22.93 -1.55
N THR A 52 -10.19 24.18 -1.68
CA THR A 52 -9.44 25.24 -2.34
C THR A 52 -8.61 26.00 -1.31
N VAL A 53 -7.35 26.24 -1.63
CA VAL A 53 -6.44 27.05 -0.82
C VAL A 53 -6.39 28.46 -1.39
N ASP A 54 -6.82 29.45 -0.61
CA ASP A 54 -7.03 30.82 -1.11
C ASP A 54 -5.74 31.66 -1.21
N LYS A 55 -4.64 31.21 -0.60
CA LYS A 55 -3.39 31.97 -0.52
C LYS A 55 -2.27 31.28 -1.28
N ILE A 56 -1.56 32.06 -2.09
CA ILE A 56 -0.31 31.64 -2.73
C ILE A 56 0.82 31.77 -1.71
N ALA A 57 1.40 30.65 -1.32
CA ALA A 57 2.62 30.58 -0.52
C ALA A 57 3.27 29.21 -0.71
N ASP A 58 4.59 29.14 -0.54
CA ASP A 58 5.34 27.89 -0.69
C ASP A 58 4.80 26.81 0.26
N ASN A 59 4.59 25.60 -0.27
CA ASN A 59 4.08 24.43 0.44
C ASN A 59 2.73 24.65 1.14
N ASN A 60 1.97 25.69 0.78
CA ASN A 60 0.72 26.00 1.47
C ASN A 60 -0.31 24.89 1.28
N LEU A 61 -0.41 24.33 0.07
CA LEU A 61 -1.26 23.18 -0.20
C LEU A 61 -0.87 21.97 0.65
N ASP A 62 0.43 21.71 0.76
CA ASP A 62 0.98 20.59 1.54
C ASP A 62 0.61 20.69 3.02
N PHE A 63 0.62 21.90 3.60
CA PHE A 63 0.17 22.11 4.98
C PHE A 63 -1.32 21.80 5.16
N HIS A 64 -2.16 22.12 4.17
CA HIS A 64 -3.58 21.77 4.21
C HIS A 64 -3.76 20.25 4.11
N ILE A 65 -3.02 19.58 3.22
CA ILE A 65 -3.02 18.12 3.12
C ILE A 65 -2.59 17.48 4.46
N ALA A 66 -1.49 17.94 5.05
CA ALA A 66 -0.99 17.44 6.34
C ALA A 66 -2.01 17.64 7.48
N TYR A 67 -2.67 18.81 7.53
CA TYR A 67 -3.74 19.07 8.50
C TYR A 67 -4.91 18.10 8.35
N TYR A 68 -5.39 17.88 7.11
CA TYR A 68 -6.48 16.96 6.85
C TYR A 68 -6.11 15.50 7.10
N LEU A 69 -4.88 15.09 6.78
CA LEU A 69 -4.35 13.77 7.12
C LEU A 69 -4.37 13.55 8.63
N GLY A 70 -3.87 14.50 9.42
CA GLY A 70 -3.90 14.41 10.89
C GLY A 70 -5.33 14.38 11.45
N LYS A 71 -6.23 15.23 10.93
CA LYS A 71 -7.65 15.26 11.33
C LYS A 71 -8.35 13.94 11.00
N CYS A 72 -8.14 13.40 9.80
CA CYS A 72 -8.73 12.12 9.41
C CYS A 72 -8.11 10.99 10.22
N ASP A 73 -6.79 10.96 10.37
CA ASP A 73 -6.12 9.92 11.16
C ASP A 73 -6.72 9.83 12.56
N HIS A 74 -6.96 10.97 13.22
CA HIS A 74 -7.57 11.03 14.55
C HIS A 74 -9.04 10.57 14.57
N SER A 75 -9.84 10.96 13.57
CA SER A 75 -11.31 10.84 13.63
C SER A 75 -11.89 9.60 12.97
N VAL A 76 -11.15 8.92 12.10
CA VAL A 76 -11.67 7.77 11.33
C VAL A 76 -11.05 6.44 11.77
N ASP A 77 -11.75 5.34 11.52
CA ASP A 77 -11.28 3.99 11.84
C ASP A 77 -9.88 3.72 11.26
N LYS A 78 -8.96 3.17 12.07
CA LYS A 78 -7.57 2.88 11.71
C LYS A 78 -7.42 1.86 10.57
N MET A 79 -8.47 1.07 10.30
CA MET A 79 -8.53 0.15 9.15
C MET A 79 -8.71 0.87 7.80
N ILE A 80 -9.11 2.15 7.79
CA ILE A 80 -9.19 2.94 6.56
C ILE A 80 -7.77 3.29 6.10
N GLN A 81 -7.44 2.97 4.86
CA GLN A 81 -6.12 3.27 4.29
C GLN A 81 -6.10 4.67 3.69
N PHE A 82 -4.96 5.34 3.76
CA PHE A 82 -4.75 6.66 3.16
C PHE A 82 -3.80 6.55 1.97
N ASP A 83 -4.26 7.04 0.82
CA ASP A 83 -3.41 7.23 -0.36
C ASP A 83 -3.25 8.74 -0.56
N ILE A 84 -2.01 9.21 -0.48
CA ILE A 84 -1.66 10.57 -0.92
C ILE A 84 -1.34 10.46 -2.40
N ILE A 85 -2.03 11.21 -3.25
CA ILE A 85 -1.80 11.21 -4.70
C ILE A 85 -1.06 12.49 -5.07
N SER A 86 0.25 12.38 -5.26
CA SER A 86 1.16 13.49 -5.62
C SER A 86 2.43 12.92 -6.26
N ASN A 87 3.10 13.70 -7.11
CA ASN A 87 4.46 13.42 -7.56
C ASN A 87 5.54 13.92 -6.59
N ASP A 88 5.18 14.69 -5.56
CA ASP A 88 6.12 15.13 -4.55
C ASP A 88 6.49 14.00 -3.58
N LYS A 89 7.80 13.74 -3.47
CA LYS A 89 8.36 12.75 -2.54
C LYS A 89 8.39 13.25 -1.10
N GLY A 90 8.17 14.55 -0.86
CA GLY A 90 8.08 15.13 0.49
C GLY A 90 7.05 14.42 1.38
N TYR A 91 5.98 13.90 0.76
CA TYR A 91 4.94 13.14 1.45
C TYR A 91 5.37 11.76 1.96
N LEU A 92 6.48 11.19 1.51
CA LEU A 92 6.97 9.89 2.03
C LEU A 92 7.21 9.96 3.55
N GLY A 93 7.75 11.08 4.05
CA GLY A 93 8.03 11.25 5.46
C GLY A 93 6.78 11.20 6.35
N ILE A 94 5.68 11.83 5.93
CA ILE A 94 4.43 11.80 6.69
C ILE A 94 3.72 10.45 6.58
N CYS A 95 3.79 9.78 5.44
CA CYS A 95 3.30 8.41 5.27
C CYS A 95 3.99 7.45 6.25
N ASP A 96 5.33 7.48 6.29
CA ASP A 96 6.13 6.66 7.20
C ASP A 96 5.83 6.98 8.66
N TYR A 97 5.65 8.26 8.99
CA TYR A 97 5.31 8.71 10.34
C TYR A 97 3.94 8.19 10.80
N ILE A 98 2.89 8.34 9.99
CA ILE A 98 1.54 7.84 10.29
C ILE A 98 1.56 6.33 10.46
N HIS A 99 2.23 5.61 9.55
CA HIS A 99 2.37 4.16 9.63
C HIS A 99 3.05 3.72 10.91
N LYS A 100 4.16 4.37 11.28
CA LYS A 100 4.91 4.08 12.51
C LYS A 100 4.08 4.35 13.77
N LEU A 101 3.32 5.43 13.81
CA LEU A 101 2.61 5.85 15.01
C LEU A 101 1.32 5.06 15.26
N THR A 102 0.58 4.74 14.20
CA THR A 102 -0.81 4.25 14.33
C THR A 102 -1.04 2.90 13.68
N THR A 103 -0.04 2.34 12.99
CA THR A 103 -0.14 1.15 12.13
C THR A 103 -1.10 1.29 10.95
N ARG A 104 -1.72 2.46 10.76
CA ARG A 104 -2.54 2.78 9.59
C ARG A 104 -1.69 2.65 8.33
N HIS A 105 -2.27 2.05 7.28
CA HIS A 105 -1.65 2.04 5.97
C HIS A 105 -1.76 3.43 5.34
N CYS A 106 -0.62 4.08 5.11
CA CYS A 106 -0.52 5.38 4.47
C CYS A 106 0.59 5.32 3.42
N GLN A 107 0.28 5.63 2.15
CA GLN A 107 1.25 5.53 1.06
C GLN A 107 1.14 6.70 0.08
N LEU A 108 2.25 6.96 -0.63
CA LEU A 108 2.30 7.92 -1.72
C LEU A 108 2.07 7.19 -3.06
N ILE A 109 1.03 7.59 -3.77
CA ILE A 109 0.70 7.13 -5.13
C ILE A 109 1.10 8.22 -6.12
N ARG A 110 1.88 7.82 -7.12
CA ARG A 110 2.35 8.70 -8.19
C ARG A 110 1.64 8.29 -9.48
N PRO A 111 0.81 9.16 -10.10
CA PRO A 111 0.20 8.87 -11.39
C PRO A 111 1.32 8.65 -12.43
N GLN A 112 1.30 7.52 -13.15
CA GLN A 112 2.21 7.31 -14.27
C GLN A 112 1.46 7.53 -15.58
N ASP A 113 2.02 8.35 -16.47
CA ASP A 113 1.54 8.46 -17.84
C ASP A 113 1.78 7.14 -18.58
N GLU A 114 0.72 6.52 -19.12
CA GLU A 114 0.81 5.31 -19.94
C GLU A 114 1.71 5.51 -21.19
N SER A 115 2.02 6.76 -21.57
CA SER A 115 2.93 7.09 -22.67
C SER A 115 4.39 6.63 -22.45
N LYS A 116 4.75 6.20 -21.23
CA LYS A 116 6.04 5.57 -20.93
C LYS A 116 6.01 4.05 -20.89
N ALA A 117 4.83 3.42 -20.89
CA ALA A 117 4.68 1.96 -20.85
C ALA A 117 4.84 1.31 -22.24
N GLN A 118 4.67 2.07 -23.33
CA GLN A 118 4.74 1.53 -24.71
C GLN A 118 6.08 1.74 -25.42
N ASN A 119 6.98 2.60 -24.91
CA ASN A 119 8.31 2.81 -25.50
C ASN A 119 9.44 1.99 -24.85
N THR A 120 9.15 1.15 -23.84
CA THR A 120 10.17 0.29 -23.19
C THR A 120 10.29 -1.10 -23.81
N LEU A 121 9.46 -1.45 -24.80
CA LEU A 121 9.47 -2.78 -25.43
C LEU A 121 10.31 -2.89 -26.71
N GLU A 122 10.86 -1.80 -27.25
CA GLU A 122 11.65 -1.85 -28.50
C GLU A 122 13.08 -1.30 -28.41
N SER A 123 13.58 -0.94 -27.23
CA SER A 123 14.96 -0.44 -27.06
C SER A 123 15.77 -1.21 -26.01
N THR A 124 15.66 -2.53 -25.96
CA THR A 124 16.60 -3.36 -25.19
C THR A 124 17.08 -4.58 -25.97
N ASN A 125 17.45 -4.39 -27.23
CA ASN A 125 18.37 -5.30 -27.91
C ASN A 125 19.70 -4.57 -28.14
N ASN A 126 20.72 -5.04 -27.44
CA ASN A 126 22.15 -4.68 -27.54
C ASN A 126 22.65 -3.50 -26.74
N GLN A 127 22.66 -3.64 -25.40
CA GLN A 127 23.82 -3.22 -24.58
C GLN A 127 23.83 -3.93 -23.21
N ASN A 128 23.89 -5.27 -23.25
CA ASN A 128 24.22 -6.08 -22.07
C ASN A 128 25.70 -6.43 -22.09
N LYS A 129 26.48 -5.95 -21.10
CA LYS A 129 27.58 -6.77 -20.57
C LYS A 129 28.04 -6.51 -19.14
N LEU A 130 27.51 -5.54 -18.38
CA LEU A 130 27.91 -5.34 -16.97
C LEU A 130 26.77 -5.25 -15.92
N GLU A 131 25.50 -5.08 -16.29
CA GLU A 131 24.42 -4.77 -15.31
C GLU A 131 23.62 -5.99 -14.78
N SER A 132 23.94 -7.21 -15.19
CA SER A 132 23.11 -8.39 -14.87
C SER A 132 23.25 -8.93 -13.44
N LYS A 133 24.29 -8.55 -12.68
CA LYS A 133 24.48 -9.03 -11.30
C LYS A 133 23.83 -8.14 -10.24
N GLU A 134 23.72 -6.84 -10.47
CA GLU A 134 23.15 -5.91 -9.48
C GLU A 134 21.62 -5.92 -9.47
N ASN A 135 20.98 -5.99 -10.64
CA ASN A 135 19.51 -6.03 -10.75
C ASN A 135 18.89 -7.34 -10.21
N VAL A 136 19.59 -8.47 -10.35
CA VAL A 136 19.16 -9.76 -9.74
C VAL A 136 19.32 -9.70 -8.22
N LYS A 137 20.37 -9.07 -7.71
CA LYS A 137 20.62 -8.96 -6.26
C LYS A 137 19.65 -7.98 -5.58
N LEU A 138 19.28 -6.90 -6.27
CA LEU A 138 18.33 -5.91 -5.77
C LEU A 138 16.89 -6.45 -5.75
N SER A 139 16.45 -7.14 -6.81
CA SER A 139 15.13 -7.79 -6.86
C SER A 139 15.00 -8.92 -5.83
N GLN A 140 16.06 -9.72 -5.63
CA GLN A 140 16.10 -10.72 -4.57
C GLN A 140 16.03 -10.09 -3.17
N SER A 141 16.81 -9.03 -2.92
CA SER A 141 16.82 -8.31 -1.63
C SER A 141 15.48 -7.66 -1.28
N ILE A 142 14.74 -7.17 -2.27
CA ILE A 142 13.39 -6.62 -2.07
C ILE A 142 12.41 -7.74 -1.69
N SER A 143 12.45 -8.88 -2.39
CA SER A 143 11.63 -10.05 -2.06
C SER A 143 11.90 -10.57 -0.64
N ASP A 144 13.17 -10.63 -0.25
CA ASP A 144 13.59 -11.06 1.09
C ASP A 144 13.06 -10.11 2.18
N LYS A 145 13.10 -8.80 1.97
CA LYS A 145 12.58 -7.80 2.92
C LYS A 145 11.05 -7.88 3.07
N ILE A 146 10.33 -8.14 1.98
CA ILE A 146 8.87 -8.33 2.01
C ILE A 146 8.52 -9.59 2.81
N MET A 147 9.23 -10.69 2.54
CA MET A 147 9.08 -11.95 3.27
C MET A 147 9.37 -11.80 4.76
N GLU A 148 10.47 -11.12 5.13
CA GLU A 148 10.85 -10.90 6.52
C GLU A 148 9.78 -10.10 7.28
N ARG A 149 9.25 -9.03 6.67
CA ARG A 149 8.16 -8.23 7.24
C ARG A 149 6.89 -9.07 7.43
N ALA A 150 6.48 -9.80 6.40
CA ALA A 150 5.28 -10.63 6.44
C ALA A 150 5.39 -11.71 7.53
N PHE A 151 6.57 -12.34 7.67
CA PHE A 151 6.84 -13.32 8.71
C PHE A 151 6.77 -12.70 10.12
N LYS A 152 7.45 -11.57 10.36
CA LYS A 152 7.41 -10.86 11.64
C LYS A 152 5.98 -10.49 12.06
N LEU A 153 5.18 -10.03 11.11
CA LEU A 153 3.77 -9.68 11.34
C LEU A 153 2.93 -10.90 11.70
N VAL A 154 3.11 -12.01 11.00
CA VAL A 154 2.43 -13.28 11.32
C VAL A 154 2.81 -13.78 12.70
N ILE A 155 4.10 -13.76 13.04
CA ILE A 155 4.57 -14.11 14.39
C ILE A 155 3.90 -13.23 15.45
N HIS A 156 3.92 -11.91 15.28
CA HIS A 156 3.26 -10.99 16.21
C HIS A 156 1.79 -11.36 16.46
N PHE A 157 1.03 -11.68 15.40
CA PHE A 157 -0.37 -12.09 15.58
C PHE A 157 -0.54 -13.47 16.23
N LEU A 158 0.40 -14.40 16.01
CA LEU A 158 0.38 -15.71 16.65
C LEU A 158 0.69 -15.60 18.16
N THR A 159 1.63 -14.75 18.55
CA THR A 159 2.03 -14.59 19.96
C THR A 159 1.01 -13.81 20.79
N GLN A 160 0.30 -12.87 20.18
CA GLN A 160 -0.76 -12.09 20.85
C GLN A 160 -2.08 -12.85 21.02
N SER A 161 -2.25 -14.00 20.36
CA SER A 161 -3.49 -14.77 20.38
C SER A 161 -3.45 -15.90 21.40
N GLU A 162 -4.53 -16.10 22.16
CA GLU A 162 -4.67 -17.32 22.94
C GLU A 162 -4.81 -18.54 22.01
N GLU A 163 -4.28 -19.69 22.43
CA GLU A 163 -4.18 -20.88 21.59
C GLU A 163 -5.55 -21.41 21.16
N ARG A 164 -6.59 -21.18 21.98
CA ARG A 164 -7.98 -21.53 21.67
C ARG A 164 -8.52 -20.80 20.43
N HIS A 165 -7.98 -19.62 20.11
CA HIS A 165 -8.40 -18.79 18.97
C HIS A 165 -7.55 -19.04 17.72
N LEU A 166 -6.48 -19.81 17.83
CA LEU A 166 -5.59 -20.06 16.71
C LEU A 166 -6.18 -21.11 15.74
N PRO A 167 -5.95 -20.95 14.42
CA PRO A 167 -6.39 -21.92 13.43
C PRO A 167 -5.83 -23.33 13.69
N LYS A 168 -6.72 -24.32 13.79
CA LYS A 168 -6.33 -25.73 14.03
C LYS A 168 -6.24 -26.57 12.75
N LYS A 169 -6.63 -26.03 11.60
CA LYS A 169 -6.59 -26.71 10.29
C LYS A 169 -5.67 -25.95 9.33
N LYS A 170 -4.93 -26.65 8.48
CA LYS A 170 -4.00 -26.06 7.50
C LYS A 170 -4.68 -25.00 6.61
N GLN A 171 -5.88 -25.29 6.10
CA GLN A 171 -6.61 -24.33 5.26
C GLN A 171 -7.03 -23.07 6.04
N THR A 172 -7.46 -23.22 7.29
CA THR A 172 -7.84 -22.09 8.14
C THR A 172 -6.61 -21.27 8.53
N LEU A 173 -5.45 -21.91 8.72
CA LEU A 173 -4.16 -21.23 8.93
C LEU A 173 -3.74 -20.45 7.70
N TYR A 174 -3.87 -21.04 6.50
CA TYR A 174 -3.62 -20.33 5.24
C TYR A 174 -4.49 -19.09 5.14
N ASN A 175 -5.81 -19.21 5.33
CA ASN A 175 -6.73 -18.08 5.25
C ASN A 175 -6.40 -17.01 6.31
N TYR A 176 -6.04 -17.46 7.53
CA TYR A 176 -5.61 -16.58 8.61
C TYR A 176 -4.37 -15.77 8.20
N ILE A 177 -3.28 -16.44 7.79
CA ILE A 177 -2.04 -15.78 7.35
C ILE A 177 -2.33 -14.85 6.17
N SER A 178 -3.03 -15.36 5.15
CA SER A 178 -3.39 -14.63 3.93
C SER A 178 -4.19 -13.35 4.21
N SER A 179 -5.04 -13.36 5.24
CA SER A 179 -5.79 -12.18 5.69
C SER A 179 -4.91 -11.16 6.42
N ARG A 180 -3.90 -11.63 7.17
CA ARG A 180 -2.99 -10.78 7.93
C ARG A 180 -1.91 -10.16 7.06
N ILE A 181 -1.52 -10.81 5.96
CA ILE A 181 -0.54 -10.29 5.01
C ILE A 181 -1.14 -9.38 3.93
N ASN A 182 -2.40 -8.96 4.08
CA ASN A 182 -3.12 -8.14 3.10
C ASN A 182 -2.70 -6.66 3.11
N PHE A 183 -1.45 -6.37 3.45
CA PHE A 183 -0.91 -5.02 3.64
C PHE A 183 -0.19 -4.48 2.39
N VAL A 184 -0.08 -5.25 1.31
CA VAL A 184 0.55 -4.83 0.05
C VAL A 184 -0.39 -5.15 -1.11
N GLU A 185 -0.51 -4.23 -2.08
CA GLU A 185 -1.08 -4.52 -3.40
C GLU A 185 -0.15 -5.47 -4.17
N ILE A 186 -0.16 -6.74 -3.77
CA ILE A 186 0.52 -7.83 -4.48
C ILE A 186 -0.51 -8.60 -5.31
N THR A 187 -0.07 -9.12 -6.46
CA THR A 187 -0.90 -10.02 -7.27
C THR A 187 -1.35 -11.22 -6.45
N GLN A 188 -2.50 -11.79 -6.81
CA GLN A 188 -3.06 -12.95 -6.11
C GLN A 188 -2.07 -14.13 -6.08
N ASP A 189 -1.29 -14.30 -7.14
CA ASP A 189 -0.25 -15.33 -7.25
C ASP A 189 0.90 -15.10 -6.27
N LEU A 190 1.37 -13.84 -6.14
CA LEU A 190 2.43 -13.50 -5.21
C LEU A 190 1.95 -13.63 -3.76
N LYS A 191 0.69 -13.30 -3.48
CA LYS A 191 0.06 -13.52 -2.17
C LYS A 191 0.00 -15.00 -1.81
N GLN A 192 -0.37 -15.86 -2.76
CA GLN A 192 -0.37 -17.30 -2.57
C GLN A 192 1.04 -17.83 -2.29
N HIS A 193 2.02 -17.38 -3.08
CA HIS A 193 3.42 -17.75 -2.91
C HIS A 193 3.95 -17.35 -1.52
N ILE A 194 3.74 -16.10 -1.10
CA ILE A 194 4.17 -15.61 0.23
C ILE A 194 3.46 -16.37 1.35
N THR A 195 2.15 -16.61 1.24
CA THR A 195 1.39 -17.36 2.26
C THR A 195 1.95 -18.76 2.45
N ASN A 196 2.25 -19.46 1.34
CA ASN A 196 2.82 -20.80 1.37
C ASN A 196 4.21 -20.81 1.99
N ASN A 197 5.09 -19.90 1.55
CA ASN A 197 6.45 -19.79 2.08
C ASN A 197 6.45 -19.47 3.59
N ILE A 198 5.51 -18.64 4.07
CA ILE A 198 5.39 -18.35 5.50
C ILE A 198 5.01 -19.61 6.29
N ILE A 199 4.07 -20.42 5.79
CA ILE A 199 3.70 -21.69 6.44
C ILE A 199 4.91 -22.62 6.52
N GLU A 200 5.68 -22.74 5.44
CA GLU A 200 6.91 -23.54 5.40
C GLU A 200 7.96 -23.03 6.39
N LEU A 201 8.15 -21.70 6.46
CA LEU A 201 9.04 -21.09 7.45
C LEU A 201 8.56 -21.35 8.88
N LEU A 202 7.26 -21.29 9.15
CA LEU A 202 6.72 -21.57 10.49
C LEU A 202 6.98 -23.03 10.90
N GLU A 203 6.91 -23.98 9.98
CA GLU A 203 7.28 -25.38 10.25
C GLU A 203 8.78 -25.54 10.45
N LYS A 204 9.60 -24.95 9.56
CA LYS A 204 11.07 -24.99 9.62
C LYS A 204 11.60 -24.40 10.93
N GLU A 205 11.07 -23.25 11.32
CA GLU A 205 11.43 -22.53 12.55
C GLU A 205 10.73 -23.11 13.79
N LYS A 206 10.01 -24.23 13.66
CA LYS A 206 9.31 -24.93 14.75
C LYS A 206 8.35 -24.03 15.52
N TRP A 207 7.65 -23.14 14.85
CA TRP A 207 6.50 -22.42 15.40
C TRP A 207 5.24 -23.29 15.37
N ILE A 208 5.12 -24.11 14.33
CA ILE A 208 4.01 -25.04 14.16
C ILE A 208 4.51 -26.42 13.72
N THR A 209 3.61 -27.39 13.74
CA THR A 209 3.74 -28.65 13.02
C THR A 209 2.39 -29.02 12.44
N ILE A 210 2.36 -29.42 11.17
CA ILE A 210 1.14 -29.89 10.52
C ILE A 210 1.13 -31.42 10.43
N LYS A 211 0.18 -32.08 11.09
CA LYS A 211 -0.06 -33.53 11.00
C LYS A 211 -1.50 -33.78 10.55
N ASN A 212 -1.72 -34.57 9.51
CA ASN A 212 -3.07 -34.89 9.01
C ASN A 212 -3.95 -33.63 8.79
N SER A 213 -3.35 -32.57 8.23
CA SER A 213 -3.98 -31.25 8.06
C SER A 213 -4.37 -30.51 9.35
N GLN A 214 -4.01 -31.02 10.53
CA GLN A 214 -4.13 -30.33 11.81
C GLN A 214 -2.86 -29.56 12.14
N VAL A 215 -3.02 -28.33 12.64
CA VAL A 215 -1.93 -27.45 13.04
C VAL A 215 -1.76 -27.53 14.55
N VAL A 216 -0.53 -27.80 14.99
CA VAL A 216 -0.11 -27.77 16.40
C VAL A 216 0.89 -26.63 16.57
N TYR A 217 0.68 -25.76 17.55
CA TYR A 217 1.58 -24.63 17.83
C TYR A 217 2.64 -25.06 18.86
N LEU A 218 3.91 -24.85 18.53
CA LEU A 218 5.06 -25.29 19.33
C LEU A 218 5.75 -24.15 20.09
N LYS A 219 5.58 -22.90 19.62
CA LYS A 219 6.17 -21.69 20.20
C LYS A 219 5.11 -20.61 20.42
N LYS A 220 5.26 -19.85 21.50
CA LYS A 220 4.54 -18.61 21.82
C LYS A 220 5.55 -17.54 22.19
#